data_AF-A0A847GAI9-F1
#
_entry.id   AF-A0A847GAI9-F1
#
_cell.length_a   1.000
_cell.length_b   1.000
_cell.length_c   1.000
_cell.angle_alpha   90.00
_cell.angle_beta   90.00
_cell.angle_gamma   90.00
#
_symmetry.space_group_name_H-M   'P 1'
#
loop_
_entity.id
_entity.type
_entity.pdbx_description
1 polymer ?
#
loop_
_entity_poly.entity_id
_entity_poly.type
_entity_poly.pdbx_seq_one_letter_code
_entity_poly.pdbx_strand_id
1 'polypeptide(L)'
;MRFPPVTPPLFKAVVAAALVYLVIMALFWFLQRKVLFPASAEIYRDPADMGWLFEEVWTDTPFGKTHGWWIPLENARGAVLFSHGNA
;
A
#
# COMPACT_ATOMS: atom_id res chain seq x y z
N MET A 1 -29.95 -22.14 -30.40
CA MET A 1 -30.17 -20.72 -30.05
C MET A 1 -29.47 -19.85 -31.09
N ARG A 2 -30.21 -19.06 -31.87
CA ARG A 2 -29.65 -18.05 -32.78
C ARG A 2 -29.53 -16.74 -32.00
N PHE A 3 -28.33 -16.25 -31.77
CA PHE A 3 -28.15 -14.91 -31.21
C PHE A 3 -28.64 -13.89 -32.26
N PRO A 4 -29.39 -12.85 -31.86
CA PRO A 4 -29.80 -11.81 -32.77
C PRO A 4 -28.56 -11.09 -33.34
N PRO A 5 -28.61 -10.62 -34.60
CA PRO A 5 -27.49 -9.90 -35.19
C PRO A 5 -27.20 -8.64 -34.38
N VAL A 6 -25.94 -8.47 -33.99
CA VAL A 6 -25.46 -7.25 -33.32
C VAL A 6 -25.61 -6.10 -34.32
N THR A 7 -26.40 -5.09 -33.98
CA THR A 7 -26.54 -3.93 -34.86
C THR A 7 -25.23 -3.13 -34.89
N PRO A 8 -24.86 -2.51 -36.02
CA PRO A 8 -23.65 -1.68 -36.13
C PRO A 8 -23.44 -0.66 -35.00
N PRO A 9 -24.47 0.04 -34.47
CA PRO A 9 -24.30 0.94 -33.33
C PRO A 9 -23.98 0.21 -32.01
N LEU A 10 -24.58 -0.96 -31.76
CA LEU A 10 -24.29 -1.76 -30.56
C LEU A 10 -22.85 -2.27 -30.58
N PHE A 11 -22.39 -2.75 -31.74
CA PHE A 11 -21.00 -3.18 -31.91
C PHE A 11 -20.01 -2.03 -31.64
N LYS A 12 -20.27 -0.84 -32.19
CA LYS A 12 -19.44 0.36 -31.93
C LYS A 12 -19.42 0.75 -30.46
N ALA A 13 -20.55 0.68 -29.76
CA ALA A 13 -20.64 0.97 -28.34
C ALA A 13 -19.81 -0.01 -27.50
N VAL A 14 -19.88 -1.32 -27.81
CA VAL A 14 -19.08 -2.35 -27.14
C VAL A 14 -17.59 -2.13 -27.38
N VAL A 15 -17.18 -1.84 -28.62
CA VAL A 15 -15.78 -1.53 -28.94
C VAL A 15 -15.30 -0.29 -28.19
N ALA A 16 -16.11 0.78 -28.15
CA ALA A 16 -15.76 1.99 -27.40
C ALA A 16 -15.61 1.72 -25.90
N ALA A 17 -16.52 0.95 -25.30
CA ALA A 17 -16.43 0.57 -23.89
C ALA A 17 -15.18 -0.28 -23.60
N ALA A 18 -14.86 -1.23 -24.48
CA ALA A 18 -13.64 -2.04 -24.36
C ALA A 18 -12.37 -1.19 -24.45
N LEU A 19 -12.32 -0.22 -25.37
CA LEU A 19 -11.19 0.71 -25.50
C LEU A 19 -11.02 1.58 -24.25
N VAL A 20 -12.12 2.14 -23.72
CA VAL A 20 -12.09 2.92 -22.48
C VAL A 20 -11.58 2.06 -21.32
N TYR A 21 -12.07 0.83 -21.19
CA TYR A 21 -11.61 -0.09 -20.15
C TYR A 21 -10.11 -0.39 -20.26
N LEU A 22 -9.61 -0.65 -21.48
CA LEU A 22 -8.18 -0.86 -21.72
C LEU A 22 -7.33 0.36 -21.32
N VAL A 23 -7.81 1.57 -21.62
CA VAL A 23 -7.14 2.81 -21.21
C VAL A 23 -7.08 2.92 -19.69
N ILE A 24 -8.18 2.61 -18.98
CA ILE A 24 -8.22 2.61 -17.51
C ILE A 24 -7.24 1.57 -16.94
N MET A 25 -7.22 0.35 -17.49
CA MET A 25 -6.26 -0.68 -17.08
C MET A 25 -4.81 -0.25 -17.29
N ALA A 26 -4.50 0.33 -18.45
CA ALA A 26 -3.16 0.84 -18.74
C ALA A 26 -2.78 1.96 -17.76
N LEU A 27 -3.70 2.89 -17.47
CA LEU A 27 -3.47 3.95 -16.50
C LEU A 27 -3.15 3.37 -15.11
N PHE A 28 -3.94 2.42 -14.62
CA PHE A 28 -3.64 1.74 -13.35
C PHE A 28 -2.30 1.02 -13.38
N TRP A 29 -1.98 0.31 -14.46
CA TRP A 29 -0.70 -0.39 -14.59
C TRP A 29 0.51 0.57 -14.52
N PHE A 30 0.45 1.72 -15.17
CA PHE A 30 1.55 2.70 -15.13
C PHE A 30 1.58 3.49 -13.82
N LEU A 31 0.43 3.76 -13.19
CA LEU A 31 0.34 4.53 -11.96
C LEU A 31 0.38 3.68 -10.69
N GLN A 32 0.37 2.35 -10.78
CA GLN A 32 0.31 1.46 -9.61
C GLN A 32 1.42 1.77 -8.60
N ARG A 33 2.63 2.13 -9.05
CA ARG A 33 3.76 2.48 -8.17
C ARG A 33 3.58 3.78 -7.36
N LYS A 34 2.68 4.65 -7.80
CA LYS A 34 2.34 5.91 -7.11
C LYS A 34 1.14 5.76 -6.17
N VAL A 35 0.31 4.75 -6.40
CA VAL A 35 -0.94 4.51 -5.65
C VAL A 35 -0.75 3.41 -4.60
N LEU A 36 0.10 2.42 -4.89
CA LEU A 36 0.53 1.42 -3.94
C LEU A 36 1.70 1.98 -3.15
N PHE A 37 1.67 1.77 -1.83
CA PHE A 37 2.79 2.05 -0.94
C PHE A 37 3.72 0.82 -0.99
N PRO A 38 4.81 0.84 -1.79
CA PRO A 38 5.74 -0.27 -1.78
C PRO A 38 6.41 -0.37 -0.41
N ALA A 39 6.69 -1.60 -0.02
CA ALA A 39 7.64 -1.88 1.05
C ALA A 39 8.95 -1.12 0.79
N SER A 40 9.45 -0.41 1.80
CA SER A 40 10.69 0.36 1.71
C SER A 40 11.49 0.19 2.98
N ALA A 41 12.76 -0.18 2.83
CA ALA A 41 13.71 -0.25 3.94
C ALA A 41 14.24 1.15 4.34
N GLU A 42 13.93 2.18 3.55
CA GLU A 42 14.39 3.54 3.84
C GLU A 42 13.55 4.18 4.95
N ILE A 43 14.17 4.38 6.10
CA ILE A 43 13.63 5.18 7.20
C ILE A 43 14.02 6.63 6.95
N TYR A 44 13.11 7.41 6.36
CA TYR A 44 13.33 8.83 6.06
C TYR A 44 12.80 9.78 7.15
N ARG A 45 12.11 9.21 8.16
CA ARG A 45 11.62 9.91 9.35
C ARG A 45 11.66 9.02 10.56
N ASP A 46 11.85 9.62 11.73
CA ASP A 46 11.82 8.96 13.03
C ASP A 46 10.94 9.73 14.04
N PRO A 47 10.75 9.22 15.28
CA PRO A 47 9.95 9.93 16.28
C PRO A 47 10.54 11.29 16.72
N ALA A 48 11.85 11.51 16.58
CA ALA A 48 12.46 12.79 16.94
C ALA A 48 12.05 13.92 15.96
N ASP A 49 11.68 13.60 14.71
CA ASP A 49 11.06 14.58 13.79
C ASP A 49 9.74 15.16 14.34
N MET A 50 9.07 14.43 15.23
CA MET A 50 7.87 14.87 15.95
C MET A 50 8.19 15.45 17.33
N GLY A 51 9.47 15.58 17.68
CA GLY A 51 9.93 16.04 18.99
C GLY A 51 9.78 15.00 20.10
N TRP A 52 9.64 13.71 19.76
CA TRP A 52 9.50 12.65 20.76
C TRP A 52 10.85 12.04 21.12
N LEU A 53 11.01 11.72 22.40
CA LEU A 53 12.11 10.87 22.86
C LEU A 53 11.80 9.43 22.48
N PHE A 54 12.80 8.73 21.95
CA PHE A 54 12.69 7.32 21.62
C PHE A 54 14.04 6.62 21.72
N GLU A 55 13.99 5.30 21.81
CA GLU A 55 15.14 4.41 21.78
C GLU A 55 15.00 3.45 20.60
N GLU A 56 16.07 3.24 19.85
CA GLU A 56 16.09 2.17 18.83
C GLU A 56 16.17 0.80 19.50
N VAL A 57 15.30 -0.11 19.05
CA VAL A 57 15.26 -1.48 19.55
C VAL A 57 15.39 -2.47 18.41
N TRP A 58 16.22 -3.48 18.65
CA TRP A 58 16.41 -4.61 17.74
C TRP A 58 15.98 -5.88 18.45
N THR A 59 15.02 -6.59 17.85
CA THR A 59 14.47 -7.83 18.43
C THR A 59 14.79 -9.01 17.53
N ASP A 60 15.37 -10.06 18.11
CA ASP A 60 15.59 -11.33 17.42
C ASP A 60 14.26 -12.11 17.31
N THR A 61 13.99 -12.63 16.12
CA THR A 61 12.84 -13.50 15.83
C THR A 61 13.35 -14.78 15.15
N PRO A 62 12.56 -15.87 15.13
CA PRO A 62 12.92 -17.08 14.40
C PRO A 62 13.18 -16.86 12.90
N PHE A 63 12.71 -15.74 12.33
CA PHE A 63 12.82 -15.40 10.91
C PHE A 63 13.86 -14.32 10.62
N GLY A 64 14.59 -13.84 11.64
CA GLY A 64 15.58 -12.77 11.51
C GLY A 64 15.41 -11.68 12.56
N LYS A 65 16.07 -10.53 12.36
CA LYS A 65 15.98 -9.37 13.25
C LYS A 65 14.94 -8.37 12.77
N THR A 66 14.17 -7.83 13.70
CA THR A 66 13.24 -6.71 13.45
C THR A 66 13.72 -5.46 14.17
N HIS A 67 13.59 -4.31 13.50
CA HIS A 67 13.87 -2.98 14.05
C HIS A 67 12.58 -2.33 14.51
N GLY A 68 12.64 -1.51 15.55
CA GLY A 68 11.53 -0.68 15.99
C GLY A 68 11.99 0.45 16.90
N TRP A 69 11.03 1.24 17.36
CA TRP A 69 11.25 2.33 18.29
C TRP A 69 10.48 2.09 19.58
N TRP A 70 11.17 2.23 20.71
CA TRP A 70 10.56 2.31 22.02
C TRP A 70 10.38 3.78 22.40
N ILE A 71 9.15 4.20 22.65
CA ILE A 71 8.81 5.57 23.04
C ILE A 71 8.43 5.53 24.54
N PRO A 72 9.34 5.91 25.45
CA PRO A 72 9.08 5.82 26.88
C PRO A 72 8.04 6.86 27.31
N LEU A 73 7.18 6.46 28.24
CA LEU A 73 6.21 7.35 28.89
C LEU A 73 6.28 7.12 30.40
N GLU A 74 6.56 8.18 31.15
CA GLU A 74 6.62 8.13 32.60
C GLU A 74 5.23 7.81 33.19
N ASN A 75 5.19 6.96 34.22
CA ASN A 75 3.95 6.51 34.86
C ASN A 75 2.95 5.82 33.90
N ALA A 76 3.44 5.23 32.81
CA ALA A 76 2.61 4.44 31.90
C ALA A 76 1.99 3.23 32.61
N ARG A 77 0.69 3.02 32.38
CA ARG A 77 -0.06 1.87 32.94
C ARG A 77 0.20 0.56 32.19
N GLY A 78 0.90 0.62 31.06
CA GLY A 78 1.18 -0.50 30.18
C GLY A 78 1.85 -0.04 28.89
N ALA A 79 2.13 -0.99 28.00
CA ALA A 79 2.77 -0.77 26.72
C ALA A 79 1.89 -1.25 25.57
N VAL A 80 2.02 -0.62 24.41
CA VAL A 80 1.38 -1.06 23.16
C VAL A 80 2.48 -1.47 22.18
N LEU A 81 2.40 -2.71 21.70
CA LEU A 81 3.21 -3.17 20.57
C LEU A 81 2.42 -2.91 19.29
N PHE A 82 2.91 -2.00 18.47
CA PHE A 82 2.33 -1.70 17.16
C PHE A 82 3.25 -2.19 16.05
N SER A 83 2.79 -3.19 15.31
CA SER A 83 3.46 -3.69 14.10
C SER A 83 2.60 -3.35 12.90
N HIS A 84 3.14 -2.59 11.93
CA HIS A 84 2.42 -2.29 10.70
C HIS A 84 2.29 -3.54 9.80
N GLY A 85 1.41 -3.46 8.81
CA GLY A 85 1.28 -4.46 7.75
C GLY A 85 2.41 -4.36 6.73
N ASN A 86 2.10 -4.70 5.48
CA ASN A 86 3.04 -4.69 4.36
C ASN A 86 3.93 -3.43 4.33
N ALA A 87 5.22 -3.62 4.55
CA ALA A 87 6.26 -2.61 4.62
C ALA A 87 7.60 -3.17 4.15
#